data_AF-A0A1F8PWT8-F1
#
_entry.id   AF-A0A1F8PWT8-F1
#
_cell.length_a   1.000
_cell.length_b   1.000
_cell.length_c   1.000
_cell.angle_alpha   90.00
_cell.angle_beta   90.00
_cell.angle_gamma   90.00
#
_symmetry.space_group_name_H-M   'P 1'
#
loop_
_entity.id
_entity.type
_entity.pdbx_description
1 polymer ?
#
loop_
_entity_poly.entity_id
_entity_poly.type
_entity_poly.pdbx_seq_one_letter_code
_entity_poly.pdbx_strand_id
1 'polypeptide(L)'
;MGCHAVIATESEAVQAVASYWAQGKPIPWNRVNRQPDFVFFSHQPHMGAGLNCETCHGDVGRMDVIQPVVKMDMGWCLDCHLKQPEEKVARLADCLVCHK
;
A
#
# COMPACT_ATOMS: atom_id res chain seq x y z
N MET A 1 -2.68 -22.40 -0.98
CA MET A 1 -1.55 -22.28 -1.92
C MET A 1 -2.10 -22.13 -3.32
N GLY A 2 -1.54 -21.22 -4.11
CA GLY A 2 -1.86 -21.05 -5.53
C GLY A 2 -0.77 -21.64 -6.42
N CYS A 3 -0.09 -20.81 -7.21
CA CYS A 3 0.94 -21.22 -8.17
C CYS A 3 2.10 -22.04 -7.55
N HIS A 4 2.55 -21.67 -6.35
CA HIS A 4 3.65 -22.34 -5.66
C HIS A 4 3.29 -23.75 -5.12
N ALA A 5 2.11 -24.27 -5.42
CA ALA A 5 1.83 -25.69 -5.26
C ALA A 5 2.61 -26.57 -6.25
N VAL A 6 3.03 -26.00 -7.40
CA VAL A 6 3.75 -26.73 -8.46
C VAL A 6 4.98 -25.99 -9.01
N ILE A 7 5.08 -24.67 -8.78
CA ILE A 7 6.19 -23.85 -9.28
C ILE A 7 7.24 -23.65 -8.20
N ALA A 8 8.50 -23.96 -8.54
CA ALA A 8 9.69 -23.73 -7.70
C ALA A 8 9.59 -24.37 -6.29
N THR A 9 9.03 -25.57 -6.21
CA THR A 9 8.79 -26.31 -4.95
C THR A 9 10.07 -26.61 -4.16
N GLU A 10 11.20 -26.70 -4.86
CA GLU A 10 12.51 -26.97 -4.26
C GLU A 10 13.21 -25.70 -3.72
N SER A 11 12.63 -24.51 -3.93
CA SER A 11 13.20 -23.25 -3.43
C SER A 11 12.96 -23.11 -1.93
N GLU A 12 14.01 -22.79 -1.17
CA GLU A 12 13.92 -22.53 0.28
C GLU A 12 12.86 -21.47 0.63
N ALA A 13 12.74 -20.41 -0.18
CA ALA A 13 11.75 -19.35 0.03
C ALA A 13 10.32 -19.87 -0.15
N VAL A 14 10.09 -20.72 -1.16
CA VAL A 14 8.79 -21.34 -1.42
C VAL A 14 8.45 -22.37 -0.34
N GLN A 15 9.42 -23.15 0.13
CA GLN A 15 9.24 -24.08 1.24
C GLN A 15 8.85 -23.34 2.54
N ALA A 16 9.39 -22.16 2.79
CA ALA A 16 8.95 -21.31 3.91
C ALA A 16 7.47 -20.92 3.78
N VAL A 17 7.04 -20.45 2.60
CA VAL A 17 5.63 -20.13 2.31
C VAL A 17 4.72 -21.36 2.50
N ALA A 18 5.13 -22.52 1.98
CA ALA A 18 4.41 -23.78 2.12
C ALA A 18 4.28 -24.22 3.59
N SER A 19 5.31 -24.01 4.41
CA SER A 19 5.30 -24.32 5.84
C SER A 19 4.28 -23.48 6.62
N TYR A 20 4.24 -22.16 6.37
CA TYR A 20 3.22 -21.28 6.97
C TYR A 20 1.81 -21.71 6.57
N TRP A 21 1.61 -22.06 5.29
CA TRP A 21 0.35 -22.58 4.78
C TRP A 21 -0.09 -23.87 5.48
N ALA A 22 0.80 -24.85 5.58
CA ALA A 22 0.51 -26.15 6.21
C ALA A 22 0.16 -26.01 7.70
N GLN A 23 0.77 -25.04 8.39
CA GLN A 23 0.47 -24.72 9.78
C GLN A 23 -0.82 -23.90 9.97
N GLY A 24 -1.44 -23.41 8.89
CA GLY A 24 -2.57 -22.49 8.97
C GLY A 24 -2.22 -21.15 9.63
N LYS A 25 -0.94 -20.74 9.58
CA LYS A 25 -0.44 -19.50 10.19
C LYS A 25 -0.20 -18.43 9.13
N PRO A 26 -0.58 -17.16 9.39
CA PRO A 26 -0.23 -16.07 8.49
C PRO A 26 1.29 -15.86 8.49
N ILE A 27 1.83 -15.54 7.31
CA ILE A 27 3.23 -15.09 7.19
C ILE A 27 3.35 -13.71 7.85
N PRO A 28 4.33 -13.49 8.73
CA PRO A 28 4.54 -12.21 9.41
C PRO A 28 5.20 -11.20 8.46
N TRP A 29 4.44 -10.69 7.48
CA TRP A 29 4.94 -9.69 6.55
C TRP A 29 5.28 -8.38 7.24
N ASN A 30 6.44 -7.81 6.91
CA ASN A 30 6.80 -6.46 7.30
C ASN A 30 6.04 -5.46 6.44
N ARG A 31 5.12 -4.71 7.05
CA ARG A 31 4.39 -3.65 6.36
C ARG A 31 5.29 -2.43 6.18
N VAL A 32 5.62 -2.11 4.92
CA VAL A 32 6.53 -1.00 4.57
C VAL A 32 5.84 0.37 4.63
N ASN A 33 4.67 0.49 4.00
CA ASN A 33 3.86 1.71 4.04
C ASN A 33 2.77 1.55 5.10
N ARG A 34 2.93 2.22 6.24
CA ARG A 34 1.96 2.24 7.34
C ARG A 34 1.68 3.67 7.76
N GLN A 35 0.40 4.04 7.70
CA GLN A 35 -0.07 5.28 8.31
C GLN A 35 -0.27 5.10 9.83
N PRO A 36 -0.15 6.17 10.63
CA PRO A 36 -0.53 6.14 12.03
C PRO A 36 -1.98 5.71 12.22
N ASP A 37 -2.31 5.13 13.38
CA ASP A 37 -3.64 4.56 13.63
C ASP A 37 -4.75 5.63 13.70
N PHE A 38 -4.39 6.88 13.96
CA PHE A 38 -5.30 8.04 13.91
C PHE A 38 -5.50 8.59 12.49
N VAL A 39 -4.97 7.91 11.46
CA VAL A 39 -5.14 8.26 10.05
C VAL A 39 -5.90 7.14 9.34
N PHE A 40 -7.12 7.45 8.95
CA PHE A 40 -7.92 6.62 8.06
C PHE A 40 -7.50 6.84 6.60
N PHE A 41 -6.99 5.77 5.96
CA PHE A 41 -6.67 5.76 4.54
C PHE A 41 -7.47 4.67 3.80
N SER A 42 -8.01 5.01 2.63
CA SER A 42 -8.69 4.07 1.74
C SER A 42 -8.18 4.21 0.31
N HIS A 43 -7.82 3.10 -0.33
CA HIS A 43 -7.41 3.09 -1.74
C HIS A 43 -8.56 3.44 -2.70
N GLN A 44 -9.81 3.12 -2.33
CA GLN A 44 -10.98 3.22 -3.21
C GLN A 44 -11.16 4.62 -3.84
N PRO A 45 -11.20 5.75 -3.10
CA PRO A 45 -11.36 7.07 -3.71
C PRO A 45 -10.16 7.47 -4.59
N HIS A 46 -8.95 7.05 -4.23
CA HIS A 46 -7.73 7.37 -4.97
C HIS A 46 -7.68 6.63 -6.31
N MET A 47 -7.99 5.33 -6.31
CA MET A 47 -8.12 4.55 -7.53
C MET A 47 -9.31 5.03 -8.38
N GLY A 48 -10.43 5.39 -7.74
CA GLY A 48 -11.59 5.96 -8.42
C GLY A 48 -11.33 7.31 -9.08
N ALA A 49 -10.30 8.04 -8.62
CA ALA A 49 -9.82 9.26 -9.26
C ALA A 49 -8.81 8.99 -10.41
N GLY A 50 -8.52 7.72 -10.71
CA GLY A 50 -7.59 7.33 -11.78
C GLY A 50 -6.12 7.44 -11.42
N LEU A 51 -5.76 7.46 -10.13
CA LEU A 51 -4.37 7.49 -9.71
C LEU A 51 -3.69 6.13 -9.91
N ASN A 52 -2.47 6.18 -10.44
CA ASN A 52 -1.63 5.01 -10.64
C ASN A 52 -0.93 4.60 -9.33
N CYS A 53 -0.67 3.30 -9.17
CA CYS A 53 0.01 2.72 -8.01
C CYS A 53 1.38 3.36 -7.78
N GLU A 54 2.08 3.63 -8.89
CA GLU A 54 3.45 4.14 -8.94
C GLU A 54 3.55 5.58 -8.42
N THR A 55 2.46 6.34 -8.45
CA THR A 55 2.42 7.69 -7.89
C THR A 55 2.70 7.69 -6.39
N CYS A 56 2.25 6.65 -5.69
CA CYS A 56 2.43 6.52 -4.23
C CYS A 56 3.55 5.52 -3.89
N HIS A 57 3.61 4.38 -4.58
CA HIS A 57 4.50 3.27 -4.24
C HIS A 57 5.76 3.19 -5.09
N GLY A 58 5.93 4.06 -6.10
CA GLY A 58 7.04 4.02 -7.03
C GLY A 58 6.92 2.87 -8.04
N ASP A 59 7.95 2.69 -8.87
CA ASP A 59 7.98 1.62 -9.88
C ASP A 59 8.21 0.25 -9.22
N VAL A 60 7.16 -0.28 -8.59
CA VAL A 60 7.17 -1.57 -7.90
C VAL A 60 7.51 -2.74 -8.82
N GLY A 61 7.26 -2.60 -10.13
CA GLY A 61 7.63 -3.61 -11.13
C GLY A 61 9.13 -3.77 -11.32
N ARG A 62 9.92 -2.78 -10.88
CA ARG A 62 11.39 -2.79 -10.89
C ARG A 62 12.01 -2.88 -9.49
N MET A 63 11.20 -3.15 -8.46
CA MET A 63 11.69 -3.31 -7.09
C MET A 63 11.88 -4.80 -6.76
N ASP A 64 13.13 -5.20 -6.48
CA ASP A 64 13.41 -6.54 -5.93
C ASP A 64 12.88 -6.68 -4.49
N VAL A 65 12.93 -5.59 -3.73
CA VAL A 65 12.40 -5.48 -2.36
C VAL A 65 11.65 -4.16 -2.24
N ILE A 66 10.44 -4.20 -1.68
CA ILE A 66 9.62 -2.99 -1.48
C ILE A 66 10.29 -2.05 -0.49
N GLN A 67 10.34 -0.77 -0.87
CA GLN A 67 10.87 0.33 -0.07
C GLN A 67 9.95 1.55 -0.15
N PRO A 68 9.91 2.41 0.89
CA PRO A 68 9.16 3.66 0.83
C PRO A 68 9.89 4.63 -0.12
N VAL A 69 9.22 5.05 -1.19
CA VAL A 69 9.78 6.03 -2.15
C VAL A 69 9.34 7.47 -1.89
N VAL A 70 8.24 7.63 -1.16
CA VAL A 70 7.73 8.92 -0.72
C VAL A 70 7.48 8.88 0.78
N LYS A 71 7.68 10.03 1.43
CA LYS A 71 7.28 10.20 2.81
C LYS A 71 5.78 10.53 2.81
N MET A 72 4.93 9.50 2.90
CA MET A 72 3.47 9.65 2.94
C MET A 72 3.01 10.26 4.28
N ASP A 73 3.45 11.47 4.58
CA ASP A 73 2.94 12.24 5.72
C ASP A 73 1.78 13.15 5.29
N MET A 74 1.20 13.87 6.25
CA MET A 74 0.11 14.81 6.00
C MET A 74 0.48 15.86 4.94
N GLY A 75 1.73 16.33 4.92
CA GLY A 75 2.19 17.33 3.96
C GLY A 75 2.13 16.78 2.54
N TRP A 76 2.68 15.58 2.33
CA TRP A 76 2.63 14.93 1.01
C TRP A 76 1.18 14.68 0.52
N CYS A 77 0.29 14.25 1.41
CA CYS A 77 -1.13 14.08 1.08
C CYS A 77 -1.79 15.41 0.69
N LEU A 78 -1.58 16.47 1.48
CA LEU A 78 -2.16 17.78 1.23
C LEU A 78 -1.58 18.45 -0.03
N ASP A 79 -0.29 18.27 -0.31
CA ASP A 79 0.34 18.79 -1.53
C ASP A 79 -0.35 18.28 -2.81
N CYS A 80 -0.88 17.06 -2.78
CA CYS A 80 -1.68 16.51 -3.88
C CYS A 80 -3.14 17.00 -3.83
N HIS A 81 -3.76 16.96 -2.66
CA HIS A 81 -5.16 17.34 -2.47
C HIS A 81 -5.43 18.82 -2.77
N LEU A 82 -4.51 19.72 -2.43
CA LEU A 82 -4.61 21.16 -2.68
C LEU A 82 -4.45 21.52 -4.17
N LYS A 83 -3.91 20.63 -4.99
CA LYS A 83 -3.78 20.80 -6.45
C LYS A 83 -5.00 20.30 -7.23
N GLN A 84 -6.00 19.76 -6.54
CA GLN A 84 -7.25 19.33 -7.15
C GLN A 84 -8.12 20.55 -7.52
N PRO A 85 -9.13 20.36 -8.39
CA PRO A 85 -10.09 21.43 -8.69
C PRO A 85 -10.67 22.07 -7.42
N GLU A 86 -10.82 23.39 -7.44
CA GLU A 86 -11.18 24.22 -6.27
C GLU A 86 -12.42 23.70 -5.55
N GLU A 87 -13.42 23.21 -6.30
CA GLU A 87 -14.66 22.67 -5.77
C GLU A 87 -14.48 21.38 -4.93
N LYS A 88 -13.33 20.71 -5.04
CA LYS A 88 -13.00 19.49 -4.29
C LYS A 88 -12.09 19.76 -3.10
N VAL A 89 -11.31 20.84 -3.12
CA VAL A 89 -10.24 21.11 -2.14
C VAL A 89 -10.80 21.16 -0.72
N ALA A 90 -11.92 21.85 -0.51
CA ALA A 90 -12.54 21.97 0.82
C ALA A 90 -12.82 20.61 1.46
N ARG A 91 -13.30 19.63 0.68
CA ARG A 91 -13.54 18.27 1.16
C ARG A 91 -12.24 17.49 1.34
N LEU A 92 -11.31 17.61 0.41
CA LEU A 92 -10.07 16.81 0.40
C LEU A 92 -9.07 17.25 1.47
N ALA A 93 -9.13 18.52 1.91
CA ALA A 93 -8.30 19.07 2.97
C ALA A 93 -8.98 19.07 4.35
N ASP A 94 -10.23 18.60 4.44
CA ASP A 94 -10.94 18.51 5.72
C ASP A 94 -10.28 17.47 6.64
N CYS A 95 -10.00 17.87 7.89
CA CYS A 95 -9.29 17.04 8.85
C CYS A 95 -10.02 15.71 9.14
N LEU A 96 -11.36 15.72 9.18
CA LEU A 96 -12.18 14.55 9.54
C LEU A 96 -12.27 13.52 8.39
N VAL A 97 -11.85 13.89 7.18
CA VAL A 97 -11.74 12.93 6.08
C VAL A 97 -10.60 11.94 6.34
N CYS A 98 -9.52 12.40 6.97
CA CYS A 98 -8.32 11.60 7.25
C CYS A 98 -8.23 11.17 8.72
N HIS A 99 -8.77 11.94 9.67
CA HIS A 99 -8.65 11.67 11.10
C HIS A 99 -9.98 11.18 11.68
N LYS A 100 -10.02 9.91 12.08
CA LYS A 100 -11.20 9.23 12.64
C LYS A 100 -10.82 8.43 13.88
#